data_AF-A0A973AG32-F1
#
_entry.id   AF-A0A973AG32-F1
#
_cell.length_a   1.000
_cell.length_b   1.000
_cell.length_c   1.000
_cell.angle_alpha   90.00
_cell.angle_beta   90.00
_cell.angle_gamma   90.00
#
_symmetry.space_group_name_H-M   'P 1'
#
loop_
_entity.id
_entity.type
_entity.pdbx_description
1 polymer ?
#
loop_
_entity_poly.entity_id
_entity_poly.type
_entity_poly.pdbx_seq_one_letter_code
_entity_poly.pdbx_strand_id
1 'polypeptide(L)'
;MATAADQVRRLMLPPRIQAKIAPSDGCLARLALADRIADLPGIVTVDKVIDKNHFSVNVFLQLDSGSPKRQATPIHFCSINHDGLEIFGLVDADKAAIVSNAWGKLETRHVLVFLPRDDAEVEVCWRILSLAYERLTELASGARRTRAISPWARPYFSRSKLQQL
;
A
#
# COMPACT_ATOMS: atom_id res chain seq x y z
N MET A 1 -4.60 -16.17 -19.73
CA MET A 1 -6.01 -15.86 -19.44
C MET A 1 -6.05 -15.08 -18.13
N ALA A 2 -6.08 -13.75 -18.21
CA ALA A 2 -6.20 -12.87 -17.05
C ALA A 2 -7.68 -12.88 -16.61
N THR A 3 -7.94 -13.21 -15.35
CA THR A 3 -9.31 -13.31 -14.81
C THR A 3 -9.97 -11.94 -14.78
N ALA A 4 -11.20 -11.87 -15.31
CA ALA A 4 -12.05 -10.67 -15.42
C ALA A 4 -12.38 -9.94 -14.09
N ALA A 5 -11.92 -10.47 -12.95
CA ALA A 5 -12.05 -9.82 -11.65
C ALA A 5 -11.10 -8.62 -11.45
N ASP A 6 -9.98 -8.56 -12.18
CA ASP A 6 -8.98 -7.48 -12.05
C ASP A 6 -9.42 -6.15 -12.71
N GLN A 7 -10.58 -6.12 -13.40
CA GLN A 7 -11.02 -4.97 -14.21
C GLN A 7 -12.05 -4.02 -13.57
N VAL A 8 -12.61 -4.27 -12.38
CA VAL A 8 -13.88 -3.59 -11.99
C VAL A 8 -13.81 -2.73 -10.71
N ARG A 9 -12.63 -2.40 -10.18
CA ARG A 9 -12.51 -1.33 -9.17
C ARG A 9 -11.54 -0.26 -9.62
N ARG A 10 -11.88 0.46 -10.68
CA ARG A 10 -11.18 1.71 -10.99
C ARG A 10 -11.42 2.70 -9.86
N LEU A 11 -10.35 3.19 -9.26
CA LEU A 11 -10.42 4.25 -8.28
C LEU A 11 -11.00 5.52 -8.93
N MET A 12 -12.25 5.82 -8.63
CA MET A 12 -12.91 7.07 -9.04
C MET A 12 -12.77 8.08 -7.91
N LEU A 13 -11.97 9.13 -8.15
CA LEU A 13 -11.74 10.22 -7.22
C LEU A 13 -12.41 11.49 -7.73
N PRO A 14 -12.96 12.33 -6.84
CA PRO A 14 -13.33 13.69 -7.22
C PRO A 14 -12.07 14.48 -7.60
N PRO A 15 -12.15 15.54 -8.42
CA PRO A 15 -11.02 16.43 -8.63
C PRO A 15 -10.67 17.16 -7.32
N ARG A 16 -9.38 17.28 -7.01
CA ARG A 16 -8.95 18.02 -5.82
C ARG A 16 -8.98 19.52 -6.05
N ILE A 17 -9.90 20.23 -5.38
CA ILE A 17 -10.03 21.69 -5.49
C ILE A 17 -9.03 22.36 -4.55
N GLN A 18 -8.13 23.21 -5.06
CA GLN A 18 -7.20 23.99 -4.23
C GLN A 18 -7.89 25.21 -3.60
N ALA A 19 -8.89 25.00 -2.75
CA ALA A 19 -9.45 26.06 -1.93
C ALA A 19 -8.50 26.41 -0.77
N LYS A 20 -8.44 27.70 -0.41
CA LYS A 20 -7.70 28.19 0.75
C LYS A 20 -8.49 27.80 2.01
N ILE A 21 -7.98 26.84 2.79
CA ILE A 21 -8.60 26.34 4.03
C ILE A 21 -7.75 26.80 5.22
N ALA A 22 -8.36 26.97 6.39
CA ALA A 22 -7.65 27.35 7.61
C ALA A 22 -6.66 26.25 8.04
N PRO A 23 -5.48 26.61 8.58
CA PRO A 23 -4.46 25.63 8.96
C PRO A 23 -4.85 24.73 10.14
N SER A 24 -5.81 25.15 10.99
CA SER A 24 -6.35 24.34 12.10
C SER A 24 -7.09 23.09 11.61
N ASP A 25 -7.87 23.25 10.54
CA ASP A 25 -8.76 22.20 10.03
C ASP A 25 -7.93 21.07 9.41
N GLY A 26 -6.80 21.44 8.78
CA GLY A 26 -5.84 20.47 8.26
C GLY A 26 -5.12 19.66 9.33
N CYS A 27 -4.93 20.19 10.54
CA CYS A 27 -4.32 19.43 11.63
C CYS A 27 -5.25 18.31 12.12
N LEU A 28 -6.52 18.65 12.38
CA LEU A 28 -7.54 17.69 12.79
C LEU A 28 -7.78 16.61 11.74
N ALA A 29 -7.87 16.99 10.46
CA ALA A 29 -8.00 16.05 9.35
C ALA A 29 -6.85 15.04 9.29
N ARG A 30 -5.60 15.49 9.51
CA ARG A 30 -4.43 14.60 9.51
C ARG A 30 -4.42 13.65 10.71
N LEU A 31 -4.82 14.11 11.88
CA LEU A 31 -4.95 13.26 13.08
C LEU A 31 -6.04 12.19 12.86
N ALA A 32 -7.21 12.59 12.35
CA ALA A 32 -8.29 11.66 12.04
C ALA A 32 -7.85 10.57 11.03
N LEU A 33 -7.04 10.95 10.04
CA LEU A 33 -6.47 9.96 9.10
C LEU A 33 -5.46 9.04 9.80
N ALA A 34 -4.60 9.57 10.66
CA ALA A 34 -3.61 8.79 11.39
C ALA A 34 -4.26 7.77 12.34
N ASP A 35 -5.33 8.16 13.04
CA ASP A 35 -6.10 7.26 13.91
C ASP A 35 -6.67 6.07 13.11
N ARG A 36 -7.25 6.33 11.94
CA ARG A 36 -7.74 5.26 11.06
C ARG A 36 -6.63 4.33 10.58
N ILE A 37 -5.43 4.85 10.32
CA ILE A 37 -4.27 4.03 9.95
C ILE A 37 -3.82 3.17 11.15
N ALA A 38 -3.83 3.72 12.36
CA ALA A 38 -3.47 3.00 13.57
C ALA A 38 -4.46 1.86 13.89
N ASP A 39 -5.73 2.03 13.53
CA ASP A 39 -6.78 1.02 13.70
C ASP A 39 -6.73 -0.13 12.67
N LEU A 40 -5.87 -0.04 11.64
CA LEU A 40 -5.73 -1.11 10.66
C LEU A 40 -5.07 -2.35 11.27
N PRO A 41 -5.60 -3.56 10.99
CA PRO A 41 -5.07 -4.78 11.59
C PRO A 41 -3.70 -5.14 11.02
N GLY A 42 -2.80 -5.61 11.88
CA GLY A 42 -1.46 -6.04 11.47
C GLY A 42 -0.55 -4.91 11.00
N ILE A 43 -0.82 -3.66 11.42
CA ILE A 43 0.06 -2.53 11.15
C ILE A 43 1.12 -2.38 12.24
N VAL A 44 2.34 -2.06 11.81
CA VAL A 44 3.47 -1.67 12.65
C VAL A 44 3.98 -0.32 12.17
N THR A 45 4.05 0.64 13.08
CA THR A 45 4.63 1.96 12.81
C THR A 45 6.08 2.01 13.28
N VAL A 46 6.92 2.67 12.50
CA VAL A 46 8.33 2.92 12.82
C VAL A 46 8.63 4.38 12.56
N ASP A 47 8.95 5.09 13.63
CA ASP A 47 9.37 6.49 13.55
C ASP A 47 10.78 6.57 12.95
N LYS A 48 10.90 7.38 11.91
CA LYS A 48 12.16 7.71 11.25
C LYS A 48 12.41 9.20 11.43
N VAL A 49 13.38 9.50 12.28
CA VAL A 49 13.92 10.86 12.39
C VAL A 49 14.88 11.06 11.22
N ILE A 50 14.52 11.94 10.29
CA ILE A 50 15.38 12.29 9.15
C ILE A 50 16.34 13.40 9.59
N ASP A 51 15.80 14.45 10.22
CA ASP A 51 16.54 15.59 10.78
C ASP A 51 15.76 16.22 11.95
N LYS A 52 16.35 17.23 12.62
CA LYS A 52 15.75 17.96 13.76
C LYS A 52 14.33 18.51 13.50
N ASN A 53 13.97 18.77 12.24
CA ASN A 53 12.67 19.32 11.85
C ASN A 53 11.84 18.40 10.95
N HIS A 54 12.33 17.21 10.59
CA HIS A 54 11.64 16.29 9.68
C HIS A 54 11.47 14.92 10.35
N PHE A 55 10.23 14.63 10.75
CA PHE A 55 9.81 13.31 11.18
C PHE A 55 9.06 12.61 10.03
N SER A 56 9.30 11.32 9.90
CA SER A 56 8.66 10.44 8.94
C SER A 56 8.17 9.22 9.71
N VAL A 57 6.90 8.86 9.58
CA VAL A 57 6.36 7.64 10.19
C VAL A 57 6.20 6.61 9.09
N ASN A 58 7.01 5.57 9.11
CA ASN A 58 6.87 4.46 8.18
C ASN A 58 5.86 3.46 8.75
N VAL A 59 4.92 3.06 7.91
CA VAL A 59 3.84 2.14 8.26
C VAL A 59 4.07 0.85 7.48
N PHE A 60 4.23 -0.25 8.21
CA PHE A 60 4.48 -1.57 7.66
C PHE A 60 3.29 -2.48 7.96
N LEU A 61 3.00 -3.36 7.01
CA LEU A 61 2.05 -4.45 7.15
C LEU A 61 2.79 -5.70 7.61
N GLN A 62 2.49 -6.16 8.82
CA GLN A 62 2.96 -7.42 9.39
C GLN A 62 1.80 -8.41 9.46
N LEU A 63 1.70 -9.32 8.49
CA LEU A 63 0.71 -10.39 8.56
C LEU A 63 1.20 -11.52 9.46
N ASP A 64 0.36 -11.92 10.41
CA ASP A 64 0.62 -13.09 11.24
C ASP A 64 0.89 -14.32 10.39
N SER A 65 2.12 -14.80 10.44
CA SER A 65 2.46 -16.14 10.02
C SER A 65 1.94 -17.06 11.10
N GLY A 66 0.94 -17.90 10.82
CA GLY A 66 0.46 -18.94 11.75
C GLY A 66 1.53 -19.97 12.18
N SER A 67 2.81 -19.72 11.88
CA SER A 67 3.96 -20.48 12.35
C SER A 67 4.94 -19.53 13.07
N PRO A 68 5.30 -19.77 14.34
CA PRO A 68 6.25 -18.93 15.09
C PRO A 68 7.68 -18.96 14.55
N LYS A 69 7.98 -19.82 13.56
CA LYS A 69 9.32 -20.01 12.98
C LYS A 69 9.60 -19.20 11.70
N ARG A 70 8.62 -18.45 11.17
CA ARG A 70 8.80 -17.62 9.97
C ARG A 70 8.11 -16.28 10.15
N GLN A 71 8.72 -15.38 10.92
CA GLN A 71 8.33 -13.97 10.88
C GLN A 71 8.32 -13.53 9.41
N ALA A 72 7.13 -13.18 8.90
CA ALA A 72 6.99 -12.66 7.55
C ALA A 72 7.71 -11.31 7.48
N THR A 73 8.52 -11.09 6.44
CA THR A 73 9.16 -9.79 6.21
C THR A 73 8.07 -8.71 6.16
N PRO A 74 8.15 -7.65 7.00
CA PRO A 74 7.16 -6.58 6.98
C PRO A 74 7.09 -5.93 5.60
N ILE A 75 5.89 -5.73 5.08
CA ILE A 75 5.67 -5.13 3.77
C ILE A 75 5.46 -3.64 3.97
N HIS A 76 6.25 -2.80 3.30
CA HIS A 76 6.09 -1.35 3.40
C HIS A 76 4.75 -0.94 2.76
N PHE A 77 3.87 -0.34 3.57
CA PHE A 77 2.52 0.04 3.18
C PHE A 77 2.44 1.53 2.82
N CYS A 78 2.77 2.40 3.76
CA CYS A 78 2.84 3.83 3.52
C CYS A 78 3.86 4.53 4.41
N SER A 79 4.19 5.78 4.07
CA SER A 79 4.98 6.66 4.93
C SER A 79 4.28 8.01 5.07
N ILE A 80 4.20 8.53 6.29
CA ILE A 80 3.58 9.81 6.60
C ILE A 80 4.69 10.82 6.90
N ASN A 81 4.84 11.81 6.02
CA ASN A 81 5.88 12.83 6.07
C ASN A 81 5.25 14.22 6.03
N HIS A 82 6.06 15.26 6.25
CA HIS A 82 5.64 16.66 6.07
C HIS A 82 5.11 16.94 4.66
N ASP A 83 5.69 16.31 3.64
CA ASP A 83 5.36 16.56 2.23
C ASP A 83 4.09 15.82 1.77
N GLY A 84 3.66 14.78 2.48
CA GLY A 84 2.59 13.91 2.02
C GLY A 84 2.59 12.52 2.62
N LEU A 85 1.72 11.70 2.03
CA LEU A 85 1.57 10.28 2.24
C LEU A 85 2.21 9.55 1.06
N GLU A 86 3.32 8.87 1.29
CA GLU A 86 3.91 7.98 0.30
C GLU A 86 3.16 6.64 0.36
N ILE A 87 2.44 6.27 -0.69
CA ILE A 87 1.62 5.05 -0.70
C ILE A 87 2.21 4.02 -1.66
N PHE A 88 2.42 2.81 -1.16
CA PHE A 88 2.95 1.66 -1.91
C PHE A 88 1.84 0.66 -2.23
N GLY A 89 2.08 -0.22 -3.22
CA GLY A 89 1.15 -1.31 -3.55
C GLY A 89 -0.02 -0.97 -4.47
N LEU A 90 -0.11 0.27 -4.95
CA LEU A 90 -1.09 0.68 -5.97
C LEU A 90 -0.67 0.20 -7.38
N VAL A 91 -1.64 -0.11 -8.24
CA VAL A 91 -1.38 -0.36 -9.68
C VAL A 91 -1.33 0.91 -10.48
N ASP A 92 -0.70 0.86 -11.64
CA ASP A 92 -0.48 2.03 -12.48
C ASP A 92 -1.78 2.73 -12.90
N ALA A 93 -2.89 1.99 -13.03
CA ALA A 93 -4.21 2.58 -13.28
C ALA A 93 -4.70 3.47 -12.11
N ASP A 94 -4.53 3.01 -10.86
CA ASP A 94 -4.92 3.78 -9.67
C ASP A 94 -3.98 4.96 -9.46
N LYS A 95 -2.68 4.76 -9.67
CA LYS A 95 -1.69 5.85 -9.64
C LYS A 95 -2.05 6.94 -10.66
N ALA A 96 -2.40 6.54 -11.89
CA ALA A 96 -2.82 7.46 -12.93
C ALA A 96 -4.10 8.22 -12.54
N ALA A 97 -5.06 7.56 -11.89
CA ALA A 97 -6.28 8.20 -11.40
C ALA A 97 -5.99 9.25 -10.31
N ILE A 98 -5.08 8.96 -9.37
CA ILE A 98 -4.67 9.91 -8.31
C ILE A 98 -4.03 11.16 -8.91
N VAL A 99 -3.10 10.99 -9.85
CA VAL A 99 -2.40 12.10 -10.50
C VAL A 99 -3.35 12.90 -11.39
N SER A 100 -4.18 12.23 -12.20
CA SER A 100 -5.14 12.88 -13.10
C SER A 100 -6.16 13.74 -12.34
N ASN A 101 -6.48 13.38 -11.09
CA ASN A 101 -7.40 14.12 -10.23
C ASN A 101 -6.69 15.10 -9.26
N ALA A 102 -5.39 15.36 -9.46
CA ALA A 102 -4.58 16.30 -8.68
C ALA A 102 -4.45 15.97 -7.17
N TRP A 103 -4.59 14.69 -6.79
CA TRP A 103 -4.43 14.24 -5.40
C TRP A 103 -2.99 13.97 -4.98
N GLY A 104 -2.07 13.93 -5.94
CA GLY A 104 -0.69 13.60 -5.64
C GLY A 104 0.23 13.68 -6.85
N LYS A 105 1.45 13.22 -6.64
CA LYS A 105 2.50 13.12 -7.66
C LYS A 105 2.94 11.66 -7.79
N LEU A 106 3.20 11.24 -9.02
CA LEU A 106 3.78 9.93 -9.28
C LEU A 106 5.27 9.98 -9.02
N GLU A 107 5.74 9.08 -8.16
CA GLU A 107 7.16 8.81 -7.95
C GLU A 107 7.52 7.44 -8.54
N THR A 108 8.81 7.14 -8.63
CA THR A 108 9.30 5.93 -9.34
C THR A 108 8.72 4.63 -8.78
N ARG A 109 8.46 4.56 -7.46
CA ARG A 109 8.00 3.32 -6.78
C ARG A 109 6.71 3.47 -5.99
N HIS A 110 6.26 4.69 -5.76
CA HIS A 110 5.11 5.01 -4.93
C HIS A 110 4.36 6.21 -5.52
N VAL A 111 3.24 6.56 -4.92
CA VAL A 111 2.56 7.83 -5.19
C VAL A 111 2.61 8.66 -3.93
N LEU A 112 3.07 9.91 -4.07
CA LEU A 112 3.01 10.89 -3.02
C LEU A 112 1.62 11.54 -3.06
N VAL A 113 0.73 11.11 -2.18
CA VAL A 113 -0.59 11.71 -1.99
C VAL A 113 -0.45 12.88 -1.02
N PHE A 114 -1.05 14.01 -1.36
CA PHE A 114 -1.01 15.15 -0.47
C PHE A 114 -1.82 14.93 0.81
N LEU A 115 -1.38 15.51 1.92
CA LEU A 115 -2.10 15.41 3.19
C LEU A 115 -3.51 16.03 3.08
N PRO A 116 -4.51 15.42 3.76
CA PRO A 116 -5.86 15.95 3.79
C PRO A 116 -5.91 17.28 4.54
N ARG A 117 -6.83 18.15 4.10
CA ARG A 117 -7.06 19.48 4.67
C ARG A 117 -8.38 19.60 5.43
N ASP A 118 -9.32 18.70 5.16
CA ASP A 118 -10.64 18.63 5.75
C ASP A 118 -11.14 17.17 5.76
N ASP A 119 -12.28 16.92 6.39
CA ASP A 119 -12.85 15.58 6.55
C ASP A 119 -13.21 14.93 5.19
N ALA A 120 -13.61 15.71 4.18
CA ALA A 120 -13.91 15.17 2.86
C ALA A 120 -12.63 14.67 2.17
N GLU A 121 -11.51 15.38 2.33
CA GLU A 121 -10.20 14.91 1.87
C GLU A 121 -9.70 13.71 2.67
N VAL A 122 -10.03 13.61 3.97
CA VAL A 122 -9.72 12.41 4.77
C VAL A 122 -10.37 11.18 4.16
N GLU A 123 -11.64 11.25 3.77
CA GLU A 123 -12.33 10.12 3.13
C GLU A 123 -11.67 9.71 1.81
N VAL A 124 -11.21 10.68 1.02
CA VAL A 124 -10.50 10.39 -0.23
C VAL A 124 -9.15 9.74 0.04
N CYS A 125 -8.35 10.32 0.93
CA CYS A 125 -7.04 9.76 1.31
C CYS A 125 -7.20 8.34 1.91
N TRP A 126 -8.21 8.16 2.76
CA TRP A 126 -8.55 6.88 3.36
C TRP A 126 -8.96 5.84 2.31
N ARG A 127 -9.75 6.24 1.30
CA ARG A 127 -10.14 5.34 0.21
C ARG A 127 -8.93 4.88 -0.61
N ILE A 128 -7.97 5.77 -0.87
CA ILE A 128 -6.72 5.42 -1.56
C ILE A 128 -5.90 4.44 -0.70
N LEU A 129 -5.73 4.75 0.59
CA LEU A 129 -4.98 3.90 1.53
C LEU A 129 -5.62 2.53 1.71
N SER A 130 -6.94 2.48 1.85
CA SER A 130 -7.70 1.22 2.00
C SER A 130 -7.53 0.32 0.79
N LEU A 131 -7.55 0.89 -0.43
CA LEU A 131 -7.33 0.14 -1.66
C LEU A 131 -5.91 -0.45 -1.72
N ALA A 132 -4.90 0.35 -1.36
CA ALA A 132 -3.52 -0.12 -1.27
C ALA A 132 -3.37 -1.22 -0.21
N TYR A 133 -3.99 -1.04 0.95
CA TYR A 133 -3.97 -1.98 2.06
C TYR A 133 -4.61 -3.33 1.68
N GLU A 134 -5.82 -3.31 1.12
CA GLU A 134 -6.52 -4.51 0.63
C GLU A 134 -5.64 -5.27 -0.35
N ARG A 135 -5.05 -4.56 -1.32
CA ARG A 135 -4.22 -5.18 -2.36
C ARG A 135 -2.93 -5.78 -1.81
N LEU A 136 -2.24 -5.09 -0.91
CA LEU A 136 -1.04 -5.64 -0.27
C LEU A 136 -1.36 -6.85 0.60
N THR A 137 -2.51 -6.84 1.28
CA THR A 137 -3.01 -7.97 2.08
C THR A 137 -3.36 -9.17 1.20
N GLU A 138 -4.00 -8.93 0.05
CA GLU A 138 -4.27 -9.95 -0.97
C GLU A 138 -2.98 -10.53 -1.57
N LEU A 139 -2.00 -9.69 -1.90
CA LEU A 139 -0.71 -10.15 -2.41
C LEU A 139 0.03 -10.99 -1.38
N ALA A 140 0.02 -10.57 -0.11
CA ALA A 140 0.66 -11.29 0.97
C ALA A 140 -0.02 -12.63 1.27
N SER A 141 -1.35 -12.70 1.18
CA SER A 141 -2.13 -13.93 1.35
C SER A 141 -2.06 -14.86 0.13
N GLY A 142 -2.03 -14.31 -1.09
CA GLY A 142 -1.88 -15.03 -2.34
C GLY A 142 -0.48 -15.66 -2.52
N ALA A 143 0.57 -14.95 -2.11
CA ALA A 143 1.94 -15.47 -2.08
C ALA A 143 2.11 -16.68 -1.13
N ARG A 144 1.26 -16.80 -0.09
CA ARG A 144 1.22 -18.00 0.76
C ARG A 144 0.61 -19.19 0.03
N ARG A 145 -0.41 -18.97 -0.81
CA ARG A 145 -1.08 -20.03 -1.57
C ARG A 145 -0.22 -20.59 -2.70
N THR A 146 0.56 -19.75 -3.38
CA THR A 146 1.49 -20.20 -4.44
C THR A 146 2.74 -20.91 -3.91
N ARG A 147 3.12 -20.69 -2.64
CA ARG A 147 4.20 -21.45 -1.98
C ARG A 147 3.80 -22.85 -1.51
N ALA A 148 2.52 -23.21 -1.59
CA ALA A 148 2.05 -24.57 -1.36
C ALA A 148 2.20 -25.43 -2.64
N ILE A 149 3.41 -25.46 -3.23
CA ILE A 149 3.74 -26.51 -4.18
C ILE A 149 4.00 -27.76 -3.33
N SER A 150 3.12 -28.75 -3.46
CA SER A 150 3.28 -30.08 -2.87
C SER A 150 4.71 -30.60 -3.09
N PRO A 151 5.36 -31.23 -2.09
CA PRO A 151 6.68 -31.87 -2.27
C PRO A 151 6.71 -32.90 -3.41
N TRP A 152 5.54 -33.35 -3.86
CA TRP A 152 5.33 -34.32 -4.93
C TRP A 152 5.25 -33.71 -6.35
N ALA A 153 5.26 -32.37 -6.48
CA ALA A 153 5.16 -31.68 -7.76
C ALA A 153 6.54 -31.19 -8.28
N ARG A 154 7.62 -31.92 -8.00
CA ARG A 154 8.86 -31.77 -8.78
C ARG A 154 8.73 -32.64 -10.03
N PRO A 155 8.89 -32.11 -11.25
CA PRO A 155 9.04 -32.98 -12.40
C PRO A 155 10.26 -33.86 -12.17
N TYR A 156 10.04 -35.17 -12.13
CA TYR A 156 11.09 -36.19 -12.04
C TYR A 156 11.90 -36.10 -13.34
N PHE A 157 12.92 -35.25 -13.35
CA PHE A 157 13.85 -35.15 -14.47
C PHE A 157 14.70 -36.43 -14.47
N SER A 158 14.24 -37.44 -15.21
CA SER A 158 14.99 -38.67 -15.42
C SER A 158 16.29 -38.34 -16.16
N ARG A 159 17.43 -38.52 -15.49
CA ARG A 159 18.79 -38.29 -16.00
C ARG A 159 19.17 -39.15 -17.23
N SER A 160 18.31 -40.07 -17.66
CA SER A 160 18.55 -41.01 -18.76
C SER A 160 18.27 -40.47 -20.18
N LYS A 161 17.82 -39.22 -20.34
CA LYS A 161 17.60 -38.61 -21.68
C LYS A 161 18.72 -37.67 -22.17
N LEU A 162 19.80 -37.49 -21.41
CA LEU A 162 20.91 -36.60 -21.76
C LEU A 162 22.21 -37.33 -22.20
N GLN A 163 22.13 -38.61 -22.57
CA GLN A 163 23.28 -39.40 -23.05
C GLN A 163 23.19 -39.80 -24.53
N GLN A 164 22.35 -39.14 -25.34
CA GLN A 164 22.23 -39.42 -26.79
C GLN A 164 22.38 -38.18 -27.68
N LEU A 165 23.16 -37.19 -27.26
CA LEU A 165 23.71 -36.17 -28.16
C LEU A 165 25.22 -36.05 -27.96
#